data_AF-W2RKN6-F1
#
_entry.id   AF-W2RKN6-F1
#
_cell.length_a   1.000
_cell.length_b   1.000
_cell.length_c   1.000
_cell.angle_alpha   90.00
_cell.angle_beta   90.00
_cell.angle_gamma   90.00
#
_symmetry.space_group_name_H-M   'P 1'
#
loop_
_entity.id
_entity.type
_entity.pdbx_description
1 polymer ?
#
loop_
_entity_poly.entity_id
_entity_poly.type
_entity_poly.pdbx_seq_one_letter_code
_entity_poly.pdbx_strand_id
1 'polypeptide(L)'
;MEIILSQRLLLHLRLETWKSSISPAWSPVLAHDLETSSIDAIESAWHHILLSIHYRRAQLLINRPAVLFTLREWVFGDPLCEASTETLVRVLQEDYKAAKELVSVVNTSLQAENFLRRHNIWFLVNYSVFAACVHMFGHLLACGKERDILFAAEISLSEVRGLLQTSLELLKRVGARSLMSQKGAACLLTFLDVFDAFVATEMTASTVISDQLPDPSMAPVLDSSSFQTSGLLSDFIVQATDDFFFDGHSTNLSYDQYGTFS
;
A
#
# COMPACT_ATOMS: atom_id res chain seq x y z
N MET A 1 -4.37 18.11 11.54
CA MET A 1 -3.21 17.91 10.66
C MET A 1 -1.87 18.30 11.29
N GLU A 2 -1.71 19.52 11.80
CA GLU A 2 -0.41 20.07 12.25
C GLU A 2 0.31 19.25 13.35
N ILE A 3 -0.43 18.75 14.35
CA ILE A 3 0.11 17.85 15.40
C ILE A 3 0.62 16.53 14.79
N ILE A 4 -0.11 15.97 13.81
CA ILE A 4 0.27 14.72 13.14
C ILE A 4 1.57 14.93 12.36
N LEU A 5 1.66 16.02 11.59
CA LEU A 5 2.84 16.32 10.78
C LEU A 5 4.07 16.62 11.64
N SER A 6 3.92 17.36 12.74
CA SER A 6 5.02 17.65 13.66
C SER A 6 5.54 16.40 14.38
N GLN A 7 4.65 15.54 14.88
CA GLN A 7 5.02 14.26 15.49
C GLN A 7 5.70 13.33 14.49
N ARG A 8 5.16 13.26 13.27
CA ARG A 8 5.76 12.51 12.16
C ARG A 8 7.19 13.00 11.90
N LEU A 9 7.39 14.30 11.76
CA LEU A 9 8.71 14.88 11.50
C LEU A 9 9.72 14.52 12.59
N LEU A 10 9.31 14.57 13.86
CA LEU A 10 10.16 14.16 14.98
C LEU A 10 10.54 12.68 14.91
N LEU A 11 9.58 11.79 14.62
CA LEU A 11 9.85 10.36 14.50
C LEU A 11 10.72 10.04 13.29
N HIS A 12 10.49 10.70 12.16
CA HIS A 12 11.30 10.57 10.95
C HIS A 12 12.75 11.01 11.22
N LEU A 13 12.94 12.18 11.85
CA LEU A 13 14.26 12.67 12.22
C LEU A 13 14.99 11.70 13.16
N ARG A 14 14.29 11.13 14.14
CA ARG A 14 14.86 10.11 15.04
C ARG A 14 15.27 8.85 14.28
N LEU A 15 14.47 8.40 13.32
CA LEU A 15 14.76 7.23 12.51
C LEU A 15 15.99 7.46 11.61
N GLU A 16 16.11 8.63 10.97
CA GLU A 16 17.27 8.98 10.16
C GLU A 16 18.54 9.21 11.01
N THR A 17 18.38 9.79 12.21
CA THR A 17 19.49 9.92 13.17
C THR A 17 19.98 8.55 13.63
N TRP A 18 19.07 7.63 13.92
CA TRP A 18 19.43 6.25 14.23
C TRP A 18 20.20 5.60 13.07
N LYS A 19 19.69 5.71 11.83
CA LYS A 19 20.32 5.17 10.63
C LYS A 19 21.72 5.75 10.36
N SER A 20 21.95 7.02 10.67
CA SER A 20 23.27 7.64 10.51
C SER A 20 24.24 7.32 11.65
N SER A 21 23.74 6.94 12.82
CA SER A 21 24.56 6.59 13.99
C SER A 21 25.09 5.15 14.01
N ILE A 22 24.49 4.25 13.23
CA ILE A 22 24.90 2.84 13.16
C ILE A 22 26.16 2.66 12.29
N SER A 23 26.95 1.63 12.59
CA SER A 23 28.11 1.28 11.78
C SER A 23 27.69 0.90 10.35
N PRO A 24 28.48 1.23 9.31
CA PRO A 24 28.23 0.80 7.93
C PRO A 24 28.08 -0.72 7.79
N ALA A 25 28.72 -1.50 8.67
CA ALA A 25 28.58 -2.95 8.72
C ALA A 25 27.19 -3.44 9.17
N TRP A 26 26.29 -2.54 9.55
CA TRP A 26 24.91 -2.82 9.93
C TRP A 26 23.92 -1.94 9.18
N SER A 27 24.28 -1.38 8.02
CA SER A 27 23.36 -0.52 7.26
C SER A 27 22.21 -1.33 6.63
N PRO A 28 20.99 -0.76 6.55
CA PRO A 28 19.96 -1.27 5.67
C PRO A 28 20.45 -1.34 4.22
N VAL A 29 20.22 -2.47 3.56
CA VAL A 29 20.46 -2.68 2.13
C VAL A 29 19.26 -2.22 1.31
N LEU A 30 19.54 -1.91 0.05
CA LEU A 30 18.53 -1.64 -0.94
C LEU A 30 18.35 -2.86 -1.86
N ALA A 31 17.20 -2.95 -2.52
CA ALA A 31 16.89 -4.07 -3.41
C ALA A 31 17.91 -4.19 -4.56
N HIS A 32 18.33 -3.07 -5.14
CA HIS A 32 19.33 -3.04 -6.21
C HIS A 32 20.72 -3.56 -5.77
N ASP A 33 21.07 -3.46 -4.49
CA ASP A 33 22.31 -4.04 -3.95
C ASP A 33 22.24 -5.58 -3.97
N LEU A 34 21.03 -6.12 -3.79
CA LEU A 34 20.77 -7.56 -3.74
C LEU A 34 20.57 -8.17 -5.13
N GLU A 35 20.04 -7.41 -6.10
CA GLU A 35 19.73 -7.89 -7.45
C GLU A 35 20.97 -8.40 -8.22
N THR A 36 22.14 -7.84 -7.92
CA THR A 36 23.42 -8.24 -8.53
C THR A 36 24.20 -9.24 -7.68
N SER A 37 23.69 -9.58 -6.50
CA SER A 37 24.36 -10.46 -5.54
C SER A 37 24.13 -11.93 -5.87
N SER A 38 25.10 -12.79 -5.53
CA SER A 38 24.89 -14.25 -5.59
C SER A 38 23.94 -14.72 -4.49
N ILE A 39 23.36 -15.91 -4.66
CA ILE A 39 22.48 -16.53 -3.65
C ILE A 39 23.18 -16.64 -2.29
N ASP A 40 24.46 -17.05 -2.27
CA ASP A 40 25.26 -17.17 -1.05
C ASP A 40 25.50 -15.80 -0.38
N ALA A 41 25.66 -14.75 -1.16
CA ALA A 41 25.79 -13.38 -0.65
C ALA A 41 24.48 -12.88 -0.03
N ILE A 42 23.33 -13.15 -0.67
CA ILE A 42 22.00 -12.83 -0.12
C ILE A 42 21.78 -13.55 1.21
N GLU A 43 22.08 -14.85 1.26
CA GLU A 43 21.99 -15.67 2.47
C GLU A 43 22.90 -15.15 3.60
N SER A 44 24.10 -14.70 3.27
CA SER A 44 25.04 -14.12 4.23
C SER A 44 24.60 -12.74 4.73
N ALA A 45 23.90 -11.97 3.89
CA ALA A 45 23.40 -10.63 4.18
C ALA A 45 22.06 -10.60 4.94
N TRP A 46 21.59 -11.74 5.48
CA TRP A 46 20.25 -11.85 6.06
C TRP A 46 19.93 -10.82 7.15
N HIS A 47 20.91 -10.47 7.99
CA HIS A 47 20.73 -9.45 9.03
C HIS A 47 20.48 -8.06 8.43
N HIS A 48 21.15 -7.72 7.34
CA HIS A 48 20.95 -6.46 6.64
C HIS A 48 19.58 -6.42 5.98
N ILE A 49 19.17 -7.51 5.34
CA ILE A 49 17.84 -7.65 4.75
C ILE A 49 16.76 -7.47 5.83
N LEU A 50 16.92 -8.16 6.96
CA LEU A 50 16.02 -8.07 8.10
C LEU A 50 15.92 -6.64 8.64
N LEU A 51 17.06 -5.96 8.81
CA LEU A 51 17.10 -4.57 9.24
C LEU A 51 16.41 -3.64 8.25
N SER A 52 16.58 -3.90 6.96
CA SER A 52 15.94 -3.13 5.88
C SER A 52 14.43 -3.25 5.95
N ILE A 53 13.92 -4.46 6.14
CA ILE A 53 12.47 -4.71 6.33
C ILE A 53 11.95 -3.94 7.54
N HIS A 54 12.65 -3.99 8.67
CA HIS A 54 12.26 -3.26 9.87
C HIS A 54 12.29 -1.73 9.68
N TYR A 55 13.34 -1.21 9.04
CA TYR A 55 13.50 0.20 8.76
C TYR A 55 12.40 0.71 7.83
N ARG A 56 12.11 0.01 6.72
CA ARG A 56 11.01 0.38 5.80
C ARG A 56 9.65 0.28 6.48
N ARG A 57 9.43 -0.76 7.29
CA ARG A 57 8.19 -0.88 8.08
C ARG A 57 8.04 0.27 9.08
N ALA A 58 9.12 0.72 9.71
CA ALA A 58 9.08 1.89 10.59
C ALA A 58 8.69 3.15 9.82
N GLN A 59 9.22 3.36 8.61
CA GLN A 59 8.83 4.48 7.74
C GLN A 59 7.33 4.45 7.42
N LEU A 60 6.80 3.28 7.03
CA LEU A 60 5.35 3.11 6.79
C LEU A 60 4.54 3.46 8.05
N LEU A 61 4.93 2.97 9.22
CA LEU A 61 4.22 3.25 10.47
C LEU A 61 4.27 4.74 10.86
N ILE A 62 5.39 5.42 10.62
CA ILE A 62 5.54 6.87 10.85
C ILE A 62 4.63 7.67 9.92
N ASN A 63 4.52 7.24 8.66
CA ASN A 63 3.71 7.93 7.65
C ASN A 63 2.21 7.60 7.74
N ARG A 64 1.85 6.44 8.30
CA ARG A 64 0.46 5.94 8.39
C ARG A 64 -0.55 6.99 8.90
N PRO A 65 -0.32 7.73 10.01
CA PRO A 65 -1.31 8.68 10.49
C PRO A 65 -1.62 9.80 9.50
N ALA A 66 -0.61 10.25 8.73
CA ALA A 66 -0.80 11.27 7.70
C ALA A 66 -1.56 10.70 6.50
N VAL A 67 -1.21 9.50 6.03
CA VAL A 67 -1.95 8.81 4.95
C VAL A 67 -3.42 8.62 5.34
N LEU A 68 -3.69 8.16 6.56
CA LEU A 68 -5.05 7.98 7.06
C LEU A 68 -5.80 9.30 7.23
N PHE A 69 -5.13 10.35 7.71
CA PHE A 69 -5.74 11.68 7.81
C PHE A 69 -6.18 12.16 6.44
N THR A 70 -5.33 12.04 5.43
CA THR A 70 -5.67 12.44 4.06
C THR A 70 -6.85 11.66 3.50
N LEU A 71 -6.83 10.33 3.64
CA LEU A 71 -7.97 9.50 3.23
C LEU A 71 -9.26 9.91 3.94
N ARG A 72 -9.17 10.28 5.22
CA ARG A 72 -10.30 10.73 6.02
C ARG A 72 -10.85 12.07 5.52
N GLU A 73 -10.02 13.08 5.36
CA GLU A 73 -10.47 14.41 4.90
C GLU A 73 -11.17 14.30 3.54
N TRP A 74 -10.69 13.43 2.65
CA TRP A 74 -11.34 13.17 1.37
C TRP A 74 -12.70 12.48 1.47
N VAL A 75 -12.89 11.59 2.44
CA VAL A 75 -14.21 10.97 2.70
C VAL A 75 -15.20 12.01 3.20
N PHE A 76 -14.76 12.95 4.04
CA PHE A 76 -15.64 13.97 4.63
C PHE A 76 -15.75 15.26 3.81
N GLY A 77 -14.92 15.43 2.77
CA GLY A 77 -14.93 16.60 1.89
C GLY A 77 -14.32 17.85 2.51
N ASP A 78 -13.49 17.69 3.55
CA ASP A 78 -12.86 18.81 4.24
C ASP A 78 -11.64 19.31 3.44
N PRO A 79 -11.60 20.61 3.06
CA PRO A 79 -10.51 21.14 2.26
C PRO A 79 -9.20 21.19 3.04
N LEU A 80 -8.13 20.63 2.47
CA LEU A 80 -6.79 20.73 3.01
C LEU A 80 -6.25 22.16 2.86
N CYS A 81 -5.60 22.67 3.91
CA CYS A 81 -4.84 23.92 3.81
C CYS A 81 -3.66 23.75 2.82
N GLU A 82 -3.39 24.74 1.96
CA GLU A 82 -2.33 24.69 0.94
C GLU A 82 -0.94 24.34 1.53
N ALA A 83 -0.56 24.95 2.65
CA ALA A 83 0.72 24.64 3.33
C ALA A 83 0.79 23.19 3.86
N SER A 84 -0.37 22.59 4.17
CA SER A 84 -0.46 21.18 4.56
C SER A 84 -0.36 20.25 3.35
N THR A 85 -0.69 20.74 2.14
CA THR A 85 -0.70 19.95 0.90
C THR A 85 0.71 19.63 0.43
N GLU A 86 1.63 20.59 0.39
CA GLU A 86 3.03 20.31 0.00
C GLU A 86 3.70 19.31 0.95
N THR A 87 3.53 19.51 2.26
CA THR A 87 4.07 18.59 3.27
C THR A 87 3.48 17.20 3.09
N LEU A 88 2.17 17.12 2.85
CA LEU A 88 1.48 15.86 2.63
C LEU A 88 1.98 15.14 1.37
N VAL A 89 2.17 15.85 0.25
CA VAL A 89 2.74 15.29 -0.98
C VAL A 89 4.06 14.60 -0.68
N ARG A 90 4.95 15.24 0.08
CA ARG A 90 6.23 14.63 0.49
C ARG A 90 6.02 13.40 1.37
N VAL A 91 5.06 13.44 2.30
CA VAL A 91 4.73 12.26 3.13
C VAL A 91 4.28 11.08 2.27
N LEU A 92 3.43 11.33 1.27
CA LEU A 92 2.94 10.30 0.35
C LEU A 92 4.08 9.72 -0.49
N GLN A 93 4.97 10.57 -1.00
CA GLN A 93 6.17 10.14 -1.72
C GLN A 93 7.06 9.23 -0.88
N GLU A 94 7.33 9.62 0.37
CA GLU A 94 8.17 8.84 1.26
C GLU A 94 7.52 7.51 1.65
N ASP A 95 6.21 7.50 1.88
CA ASP A 95 5.45 6.28 2.18
C ASP A 95 5.46 5.30 0.99
N TYR A 96 5.18 5.81 -0.21
CA TYR A 96 5.22 5.03 -1.45
C TYR A 96 6.62 4.43 -1.69
N LYS A 97 7.68 5.25 -1.58
CA LYS A 97 9.07 4.80 -1.73
C LYS A 97 9.42 3.72 -0.70
N ALA A 98 8.98 3.87 0.55
CA ALA A 98 9.22 2.87 1.59
C ALA A 98 8.48 1.55 1.30
N ALA A 99 7.23 1.60 0.84
CA ALA A 99 6.44 0.41 0.50
C ALA A 99 7.06 -0.34 -0.69
N LYS A 100 7.41 0.40 -1.76
CA LYS A 100 8.08 -0.14 -2.95
C LYS A 100 9.38 -0.82 -2.59
N GLU A 101 10.23 -0.15 -1.82
CA GLU A 101 11.52 -0.69 -1.43
C GLU A 101 11.38 -1.94 -0.55
N LEU A 102 10.43 -1.96 0.38
CA LEU A 102 10.15 -3.13 1.22
C LEU A 102 9.81 -4.35 0.37
N VAL A 103 8.88 -4.18 -0.57
CA VAL A 103 8.45 -5.26 -1.48
C VAL A 103 9.61 -5.74 -2.33
N SER A 104 10.40 -4.83 -2.90
CA SER A 104 11.55 -5.19 -3.72
C SER A 104 12.61 -5.96 -2.93
N VAL A 105 12.99 -5.49 -1.74
CA VAL A 105 13.96 -6.18 -0.87
C VAL A 105 13.47 -7.59 -0.52
N VAL A 106 12.19 -7.73 -0.16
CA VAL A 106 11.61 -9.05 0.13
C VAL A 106 11.65 -9.92 -1.12
N ASN A 107 11.15 -9.44 -2.26
CA ASN A 107 11.08 -10.22 -3.49
C ASN A 107 12.47 -10.71 -3.93
N THR A 108 13.49 -9.86 -3.86
CA THR A 108 14.87 -10.24 -4.19
C THR A 108 15.44 -11.25 -3.20
N SER A 109 15.14 -11.11 -1.89
CA SER A 109 15.60 -12.08 -0.88
C SER A 109 15.03 -13.49 -1.10
N LEU A 110 13.89 -13.63 -1.77
CA LEU A 110 13.27 -14.94 -2.07
C LEU A 110 13.95 -15.70 -3.21
N GLN A 111 14.91 -15.08 -3.92
CA GLN A 111 15.75 -15.80 -4.88
C GLN A 111 16.55 -16.92 -4.19
N ALA A 112 16.85 -16.75 -2.90
CA ALA A 112 17.34 -17.82 -2.04
C ALA A 112 16.14 -18.65 -1.51
N GLU A 113 15.86 -19.79 -2.15
CA GLU A 113 14.65 -20.62 -1.95
C GLU A 113 14.34 -20.97 -0.48
N ASN A 114 15.35 -20.96 0.39
CA ASN A 114 15.22 -21.32 1.80
C ASN A 114 15.40 -20.17 2.78
N PHE A 115 15.59 -18.94 2.30
CA PHE A 115 15.93 -17.77 3.10
C PHE A 115 14.97 -17.58 4.28
N LEU A 116 13.66 -17.54 4.00
CA LEU A 116 12.64 -17.33 5.05
C LEU A 116 12.63 -18.44 6.11
N ARG A 117 12.80 -19.68 5.67
CA ARG A 117 12.76 -20.86 6.53
C ARG A 117 14.02 -20.96 7.37
N ARG A 118 15.19 -20.76 6.76
CA ARG A 118 16.51 -20.85 7.39
C ARG A 118 16.66 -19.82 8.50
N HIS A 119 16.21 -18.59 8.26
CA HIS A 119 16.34 -17.49 9.23
C HIS A 119 15.11 -17.33 10.13
N ASN A 120 14.08 -18.16 9.97
CA ASN A 120 12.84 -18.13 10.75
C ASN A 120 12.14 -16.75 10.77
N ILE A 121 12.20 -16.03 9.64
CA ILE A 121 11.65 -14.67 9.49
C ILE A 121 10.33 -14.62 8.71
N TRP A 122 9.78 -15.78 8.34
CA TRP A 122 8.56 -15.90 7.55
C TRP A 122 7.40 -15.04 8.05
N PHE A 123 7.13 -15.07 9.36
CA PHE A 123 6.03 -14.31 9.97
C PHE A 123 6.21 -12.79 9.78
N LEU A 124 7.43 -12.31 10.02
CA LEU A 124 7.76 -10.89 9.86
C LEU A 124 7.62 -10.45 8.41
N VAL A 125 8.19 -11.21 7.48
CA VAL A 125 8.14 -10.90 6.04
C VAL A 125 6.69 -10.85 5.57
N ASN A 126 5.91 -11.85 5.94
CA ASN A 126 4.50 -11.91 5.62
C ASN A 126 3.74 -10.66 6.11
N TYR A 127 3.84 -10.34 7.40
CA TYR A 127 3.17 -9.16 7.96
C TYR A 127 3.64 -7.86 7.30
N SER A 128 4.93 -7.77 6.97
CA SER A 128 5.52 -6.58 6.37
C SER A 128 5.04 -6.36 4.93
N VAL A 129 4.96 -7.43 4.12
CA VAL A 129 4.39 -7.36 2.77
C VAL A 129 2.90 -7.02 2.82
N PHE A 130 2.14 -7.61 3.76
CA PHE A 130 0.73 -7.26 3.95
C PHE A 130 0.56 -5.79 4.28
N ALA A 131 1.35 -5.25 5.21
CA ALA A 131 1.33 -3.83 5.55
C ALA A 131 1.64 -2.95 4.32
N ALA A 132 2.65 -3.30 3.52
CA ALA A 132 2.95 -2.58 2.28
C ALA A 132 1.77 -2.60 1.30
N CYS A 133 1.08 -3.74 1.14
CA CYS A 133 -0.11 -3.85 0.30
C CYS A 133 -1.23 -2.91 0.75
N VAL A 134 -1.49 -2.84 2.06
CA VAL A 134 -2.51 -1.92 2.62
C VAL A 134 -2.13 -0.46 2.37
N HIS A 135 -0.86 -0.09 2.55
CA HIS A 135 -0.37 1.26 2.28
C HIS A 135 -0.54 1.63 0.80
N MET A 136 -0.10 0.77 -0.11
CA MET A 136 -0.28 1.00 -1.56
C MET A 136 -1.74 1.07 -1.98
N PHE A 137 -2.62 0.28 -1.36
CA PHE A 137 -4.06 0.40 -1.59
C PHE A 137 -4.58 1.76 -1.13
N GLY A 138 -4.10 2.28 0.01
CA GLY A 138 -4.37 3.66 0.43
C GLY A 138 -3.92 4.70 -0.60
N HIS A 139 -2.75 4.53 -1.23
CA HIS A 139 -2.30 5.38 -2.34
C HIS A 139 -3.18 5.26 -3.59
N LEU A 140 -3.76 4.09 -3.88
CA LEU A 140 -4.72 3.97 -4.99
C LEU A 140 -6.01 4.73 -4.73
N LEU A 141 -6.56 4.60 -3.52
CA LEU A 141 -7.74 5.38 -3.11
C LEU A 141 -7.47 6.88 -3.22
N ALA A 142 -6.25 7.30 -2.84
CA ALA A 142 -5.78 8.66 -3.05
C ALA A 142 -5.77 9.08 -4.52
N CYS A 143 -5.20 8.26 -5.41
CA CYS A 143 -5.16 8.54 -6.85
C CYS A 143 -6.55 8.67 -7.46
N GLY A 144 -7.49 7.82 -7.02
CA GLY A 144 -8.84 7.79 -7.58
C GLY A 144 -9.59 9.10 -7.34
N LYS A 145 -9.42 9.70 -6.17
CA LYS A 145 -10.19 10.89 -5.76
C LYS A 145 -9.55 12.21 -6.18
N GLU A 146 -8.24 12.36 -6.01
CA GLU A 146 -7.55 13.63 -6.21
C GLU A 146 -6.22 13.41 -6.96
N ARG A 147 -6.33 13.27 -8.28
CA ARG A 147 -5.20 12.95 -9.18
C ARG A 147 -4.06 13.98 -9.08
N ASP A 148 -4.38 15.22 -8.77
CA ASP A 148 -3.42 16.32 -8.73
C ASP A 148 -2.40 16.19 -7.59
N ILE A 149 -2.81 15.68 -6.42
CA ILE A 149 -1.91 15.49 -5.27
C ILE A 149 -0.85 14.43 -5.56
N LEU A 150 -1.23 13.33 -6.22
CA LEU A 150 -0.27 12.29 -6.57
C LEU A 150 0.49 12.57 -7.86
N PHE A 151 -0.07 13.35 -8.79
CA PHE A 151 0.71 13.94 -9.88
C PHE A 151 1.82 14.85 -9.33
N ALA A 152 1.53 15.69 -8.34
CA ALA A 152 2.53 16.48 -7.62
C ALA A 152 3.52 15.60 -6.84
N ALA A 153 3.09 14.41 -6.40
CA ALA A 153 3.96 13.40 -5.82
C ALA A 153 4.78 12.62 -6.85
N GLU A 154 4.61 12.85 -8.15
CA GLU A 154 5.25 12.09 -9.23
C GLU A 154 4.92 10.58 -9.18
N ILE A 155 3.73 10.23 -8.66
CA ILE A 155 3.25 8.86 -8.53
C ILE A 155 2.10 8.65 -9.50
N SER A 156 2.29 7.77 -10.48
CA SER A 156 1.22 7.44 -11.43
C SER A 156 0.29 6.35 -10.88
N LEU A 157 -1.02 6.50 -11.12
CA LEU A 157 -2.04 5.51 -10.75
C LEU A 157 -1.69 4.10 -11.28
N SER A 158 -1.24 4.01 -12.53
CA SER A 158 -0.84 2.75 -13.15
C SER A 158 0.36 2.09 -12.47
N GLU A 159 1.34 2.88 -12.01
CA GLU A 159 2.52 2.35 -11.31
C GLU A 159 2.12 1.79 -9.94
N VAL A 160 1.32 2.53 -9.16
CA VAL A 160 0.84 2.03 -7.86
C VAL A 160 -0.01 0.77 -8.04
N ARG A 161 -0.87 0.74 -9.06
CA ARG A 161 -1.73 -0.42 -9.36
C ARG A 161 -0.92 -1.66 -9.71
N GLY A 162 0.08 -1.52 -10.59
CA GLY A 162 0.97 -2.60 -10.99
C GLY A 162 1.84 -3.09 -9.83
N LEU A 163 2.35 -2.18 -9.01
CA LEU A 163 3.15 -2.52 -7.84
C LEU A 163 2.30 -3.24 -6.79
N LEU A 164 1.07 -2.80 -6.52
CA LEU A 164 0.17 -3.48 -5.59
C LEU A 164 -0.18 -4.89 -6.09
N GLN A 165 -0.45 -5.07 -7.38
CA GLN A 165 -0.69 -6.39 -7.98
C GLN A 165 0.50 -7.34 -7.72
N THR A 166 1.71 -6.88 -8.05
CA THR A 166 2.96 -7.63 -7.83
C THR A 166 3.13 -7.97 -6.34
N SER A 167 2.78 -7.04 -5.46
CA SER A 167 2.90 -7.20 -4.01
C SER A 167 1.89 -8.18 -3.43
N LEU A 168 0.69 -8.25 -3.99
CA LEU A 168 -0.33 -9.24 -3.62
C LEU A 168 0.07 -10.65 -4.08
N GLU A 169 0.71 -10.78 -5.23
CA GLU A 169 1.30 -12.04 -5.68
C GLU A 169 2.46 -12.46 -4.79
N LEU A 170 3.32 -11.51 -4.40
CA LEU A 170 4.34 -11.74 -3.39
C LEU A 170 3.72 -12.18 -2.06
N LEU A 171 2.67 -11.51 -1.60
CA LEU A 171 1.94 -11.85 -0.38
C LEU A 171 1.34 -13.25 -0.43
N LYS A 172 0.82 -13.69 -1.58
CA LYS A 172 0.33 -15.07 -1.75
C LYS A 172 1.47 -16.08 -1.61
N ARG A 173 2.66 -15.78 -2.15
CA ARG A 173 3.85 -16.64 -2.03
C ARG A 173 4.37 -16.70 -0.60
N VAL A 174 4.65 -15.55 0.02
CA VAL A 174 5.18 -15.51 1.39
C VAL A 174 4.11 -15.83 2.43
N GLY A 175 2.84 -15.62 2.12
CA GLY A 175 1.71 -15.77 3.04
C GLY A 175 0.92 -17.06 2.85
N ALA A 176 1.38 -17.99 1.99
CA ALA A 176 0.66 -19.22 1.67
C ALA A 176 0.24 -20.05 2.89
N ARG A 177 0.94 -19.93 4.03
CA ARG A 177 0.62 -20.65 5.28
C ARG A 177 -0.10 -19.81 6.33
N SER A 178 -0.42 -18.55 6.03
CA SER A 178 -1.12 -17.64 6.93
C SER A 178 -2.53 -17.40 6.42
N LEU A 179 -3.52 -17.91 7.17
CA LEU A 179 -4.94 -17.66 6.87
C LEU A 179 -5.25 -16.16 6.79
N MET A 180 -4.70 -15.37 7.71
CA MET A 180 -4.87 -13.91 7.74
C MET A 180 -4.37 -13.25 6.46
N SER A 181 -3.24 -13.71 5.93
CA SER A 181 -2.62 -13.13 4.73
C SER A 181 -3.32 -13.57 3.46
N GLN A 182 -3.79 -14.81 3.40
CA GLN A 182 -4.63 -15.30 2.30
C GLN A 182 -5.94 -14.53 2.23
N LYS A 183 -6.66 -14.43 3.36
CA LYS A 183 -7.89 -13.64 3.45
C LYS A 183 -7.62 -12.17 3.12
N GLY A 184 -6.51 -11.63 3.61
CA GLY A 184 -6.17 -10.21 3.42
C GLY A 184 -5.85 -9.91 1.96
N ALA A 185 -5.12 -10.80 1.30
CA ALA A 185 -4.84 -10.71 -0.13
C ALA A 185 -6.12 -10.82 -0.97
N ALA A 186 -7.02 -11.75 -0.62
CA ALA A 186 -8.30 -11.92 -1.33
C ALA A 186 -9.20 -10.68 -1.16
N CYS A 187 -9.30 -10.15 0.06
CA CYS A 187 -10.03 -8.92 0.36
C CYS A 187 -9.48 -7.72 -0.45
N LEU A 188 -8.16 -7.51 -0.42
CA LEU A 188 -7.52 -6.43 -1.19
C LEU A 188 -7.68 -6.58 -2.71
N LEU A 189 -7.63 -7.81 -3.24
CA LEU A 189 -7.92 -8.05 -4.67
C LEU A 189 -9.36 -7.68 -5.01
N THR A 190 -10.31 -8.04 -4.15
CA THR A 190 -11.71 -7.69 -4.34
C THR A 190 -11.90 -6.16 -4.33
N PHE A 191 -11.23 -5.46 -3.41
CA PHE A 191 -11.25 -4.00 -3.39
C PHE A 191 -10.62 -3.37 -4.62
N LEU A 192 -9.57 -3.97 -5.16
CA LEU A 192 -8.97 -3.53 -6.42
C LEU A 192 -9.94 -3.67 -7.59
N ASP A 193 -10.67 -4.77 -7.69
CA ASP A 193 -11.64 -4.97 -8.77
C ASP A 193 -12.76 -3.91 -8.72
N VAL A 194 -13.27 -3.59 -7.52
CA VAL A 194 -14.26 -2.54 -7.35
C VAL A 194 -13.68 -1.16 -7.65
N PHE A 195 -12.45 -0.88 -7.22
CA PHE A 195 -11.76 0.36 -7.55
C PHE A 195 -11.58 0.53 -9.07
N ASP A 196 -11.16 -0.52 -9.78
CA ASP A 196 -10.96 -0.48 -11.23
C ASP A 196 -12.29 -0.24 -11.96
N ALA A 197 -13.38 -0.87 -11.52
CA ALA A 197 -14.72 -0.63 -12.05
C ALA A 197 -15.20 0.82 -11.83
N PHE A 198 -14.89 1.40 -10.66
CA PHE A 198 -15.19 2.78 -10.34
C PHE A 198 -14.44 3.74 -11.27
N VAL A 199 -13.12 3.57 -11.42
CA VAL A 199 -12.29 4.42 -12.30
C VAL A 199 -12.75 4.34 -13.76
N ALA A 200 -13.12 3.15 -14.24
CA ALA A 200 -13.65 2.97 -15.60
C ALA A 200 -14.99 3.71 -15.80
N THR A 201 -15.84 3.74 -14.78
CA THR A 201 -17.13 4.45 -14.82
C THR A 201 -16.95 5.97 -14.85
N GLU A 202 -16.02 6.51 -14.06
CA GLU A 202 -15.73 7.96 -14.10
C GLU A 202 -15.14 8.40 -15.45
N MET A 203 -14.21 7.61 -16.01
CA MET A 203 -13.60 7.92 -17.31
C MET A 203 -14.62 7.93 -18.45
N THR A 204 -15.59 7.00 -18.43
CA THR A 204 -16.66 6.96 -19.44
C THR A 204 -17.63 8.14 -19.30
N ALA A 205 -17.98 8.55 -18.07
CA ALA A 205 -18.82 9.71 -17.83
C ALA A 205 -18.19 11.04 -18.30
N SER A 206 -16.88 11.24 -18.06
CA SER A 206 -16.18 12.46 -18.51
C SER A 206 -16.03 12.56 -20.04
N THR A 207 -16.01 11.41 -20.75
CA THR A 207 -15.86 11.38 -22.22
C THR A 207 -17.17 11.77 -22.93
N VAL A 208 -18.33 11.42 -22.37
CA VAL A 208 -19.65 11.74 -22.94
C VAL A 208 -19.97 13.25 -22.85
N ILE A 209 -19.43 13.96 -21.86
CA ILE A 209 -19.68 15.40 -21.67
C ILE A 209 -18.84 16.27 -22.63
N SER A 210 -17.69 15.78 -23.13
CA SER A 210 -16.82 16.58 -24.02
C SER A 210 -17.28 16.63 -25.48
N ASP A 211 -18.22 15.77 -25.90
CA ASP A 211 -18.72 15.69 -27.29
C ASP A 211 -20.05 16.43 -27.51
N GLN A 212 -20.58 17.12 -26.50
CA GLN A 212 -21.76 17.97 -26.65
C GLN A 212 -21.42 19.41 -26.26
N LEU A 213 -21.07 20.24 -27.24
CA LEU A 213 -21.04 21.70 -27.12
C LEU A 213 -22.50 22.19 -27.05
N PRO A 214 -23.01 22.76 -25.94
CA PRO A 214 -24.35 23.30 -25.89
C PRO A 214 -24.34 24.79 -26.25
N ASP A 215 -25.31 25.19 -27.07
CA ASP A 215 -25.68 26.56 -27.42
C ASP A 215 -25.87 27.43 -26.14
N PRO A 216 -25.38 28.68 -26.05
CA PRO A 216 -25.26 29.40 -24.78
C PRO A 216 -26.55 30.03 -24.25
N SER A 217 -27.75 29.58 -24.67
CA SER A 217 -28.98 30.34 -24.39
C SER A 217 -29.94 29.76 -23.34
N MET A 218 -29.62 28.67 -22.65
CA MET A 218 -30.38 28.27 -21.46
C MET A 218 -29.44 27.59 -20.46
N ALA A 219 -29.12 28.29 -19.38
CA ALA A 219 -28.46 27.69 -18.24
C ALA A 219 -29.50 26.88 -17.43
N PRO A 220 -29.42 25.54 -17.36
CA PRO A 220 -29.92 24.87 -16.19
C PRO A 220 -28.85 25.02 -15.11
N VAL A 221 -29.29 25.42 -13.91
CA VAL A 221 -28.52 25.21 -12.69
C VAL A 221 -28.31 23.70 -12.57
N LEU A 222 -27.13 23.22 -12.99
CA LEU A 222 -26.68 21.87 -12.69
C LEU A 222 -26.38 21.84 -11.20
N ASP A 223 -27.39 21.41 -10.44
CA ASP A 223 -27.18 20.89 -9.10
C ASP A 223 -26.10 19.82 -9.25
N SER A 224 -24.94 20.07 -8.64
CA SER A 224 -23.86 19.12 -8.54
C SER A 224 -24.37 17.95 -7.69
N SER A 225 -25.05 17.02 -8.34
CA SER A 225 -25.46 15.76 -7.75
C SER A 225 -24.18 15.05 -7.34
N SER A 226 -23.84 15.15 -6.06
CA SER A 226 -22.99 14.22 -5.35
C SER A 226 -23.57 12.82 -5.61
N PHE A 227 -23.01 12.17 -6.63
CA PHE A 227 -23.47 10.90 -7.13
C PHE A 227 -23.53 9.86 -5.99
N GLN A 228 -24.64 9.13 -5.92
CA GLN A 228 -24.97 8.09 -4.94
C GLN A 228 -24.00 6.88 -4.91
N THR A 229 -22.85 6.97 -5.57
CA THR A 229 -21.84 5.91 -5.68
C THR A 229 -20.97 5.76 -4.44
N SER A 230 -20.90 6.79 -3.57
CA SER A 230 -20.15 6.68 -2.30
C SER A 230 -20.78 5.63 -1.37
N GLY A 231 -22.11 5.46 -1.42
CA GLY A 231 -22.84 4.45 -0.65
C GLY A 231 -22.47 3.03 -1.07
N LEU A 232 -22.50 2.73 -2.37
CA LEU A 232 -22.24 1.38 -2.89
C LEU A 232 -20.81 0.89 -2.63
N LEU A 233 -19.79 1.76 -2.79
CA LEU A 233 -18.41 1.41 -2.48
C LEU A 233 -18.20 1.25 -0.97
N SER A 234 -18.77 2.15 -0.18
CA SER A 234 -18.69 2.09 1.29
C SER A 234 -19.36 0.83 1.84
N ASP A 235 -20.58 0.53 1.39
CA ASP A 235 -21.34 -0.65 1.80
C ASP A 235 -20.64 -1.94 1.38
N PHE A 236 -20.04 -1.97 0.18
CA PHE A 236 -19.22 -3.09 -0.26
C PHE A 236 -17.94 -3.25 0.57
N ILE A 237 -17.26 -2.15 0.91
CA ILE A 237 -16.08 -2.18 1.77
C ILE A 237 -16.44 -2.72 3.15
N VAL A 238 -17.55 -2.26 3.73
CA VAL A 238 -18.06 -2.75 5.01
C VAL A 238 -18.37 -4.23 4.93
N GLN A 239 -19.13 -4.67 3.91
CA GLN A 239 -19.48 -6.08 3.73
C GLN A 239 -18.24 -6.97 3.56
N ALA A 240 -17.30 -6.60 2.69
CA ALA A 240 -16.08 -7.39 2.48
C ALA A 240 -15.15 -7.37 3.71
N THR A 241 -15.20 -6.29 4.51
CA THR A 241 -14.51 -6.22 5.80
C THR A 241 -15.17 -7.15 6.82
N ASP A 242 -16.49 -7.19 6.85
CA ASP A 242 -17.26 -8.09 7.70
C ASP A 242 -17.05 -9.56 7.29
N ASP A 243 -17.03 -9.86 6.00
CA ASP A 243 -16.71 -11.18 5.47
C ASP A 243 -15.26 -11.59 5.84
N PHE A 244 -14.34 -10.64 5.80
CA PHE A 244 -12.94 -10.84 6.20
C PHE A 244 -12.80 -11.19 7.70
N PHE A 245 -13.45 -10.44 8.58
CA PHE A 245 -13.34 -10.60 10.03
C PHE A 245 -14.27 -11.65 10.65
N PHE A 246 -15.46 -11.85 10.08
CA PHE A 246 -16.53 -12.62 10.71
C PHE A 246 -16.94 -13.88 9.93
N ASP A 247 -16.60 -14.02 8.65
CA ASP A 247 -16.92 -15.24 7.91
C ASP A 247 -15.87 -16.34 8.14
N GLY A 248 -16.09 -17.09 9.23
CA GLY A 248 -15.23 -18.16 9.72
C GLY A 248 -15.65 -19.57 9.30
N HIS A 249 -16.57 -19.74 8.32
CA HIS A 249 -17.29 -21.02 8.16
C HIS A 249 -17.17 -21.76 6.83
N SER A 250 -16.34 -21.33 5.87
CA SER A 250 -16.27 -22.05 4.59
C SER A 250 -14.90 -22.02 3.92
N THR A 251 -13.91 -22.61 4.57
CA THR A 251 -12.82 -23.26 3.82
C THR A 251 -12.64 -24.68 4.33
N ASN A 252 -13.19 -25.63 3.58
CA ASN A 252 -12.78 -27.04 3.60
C ASN A 252 -11.29 -27.12 3.22
N LEU A 253 -10.41 -26.82 4.17
CA LEU A 253 -8.99 -27.12 4.05
C LEU A 253 -8.80 -28.53 4.60
N SER A 254 -8.67 -29.48 3.66
CA SER A 254 -8.16 -30.82 3.93
C SER A 254 -6.90 -30.69 4.78
N TYR A 255 -6.95 -31.23 6.00
CA TYR A 255 -5.88 -31.23 7.00
C TYR A 255 -4.67 -32.13 6.61
N ASP A 256 -4.64 -32.69 5.40
CA ASP A 256 -3.69 -33.75 5.00
C ASP A 256 -2.32 -33.26 4.50
N GLN A 257 -1.97 -31.98 4.67
CA GLN A 257 -0.63 -31.46 4.30
C GLN A 257 0.23 -30.96 5.46
N TYR A 258 -0.07 -31.38 6.70
CA TYR A 258 0.92 -31.33 7.77
C TYR A 258 1.90 -32.50 7.61
N GLY A 259 2.78 -32.38 6.61
CA GLY A 259 3.97 -33.20 6.49
C GLY A 259 4.76 -33.11 7.78
N THR A 260 4.94 -34.28 8.40
CA THR A 260 5.71 -34.55 9.60
C THR A 260 7.04 -33.82 9.62
N PHE A 261 7.31 -33.15 10.75
CA PHE A 261 8.65 -32.72 11.12
C PHE A 261 9.53 -33.96 11.36
N SER A 262 10.53 -34.12 10.51
CA SER A 262 11.73 -34.95 10.73
C SER A 262 12.92 -34.20 10.18
#